data_AF-A0A3M1PLL6-F1
#
_entry.id   AF-A0A3M1PLL6-F1
#
_cell.length_a   1.000
_cell.length_b   1.000
_cell.length_c   1.000
_cell.angle_alpha   90.00
_cell.angle_beta   90.00
_cell.angle_gamma   90.00
#
_symmetry.space_group_name_H-M   'P 1'
#
loop_
_entity.id
_entity.type
_entity.pdbx_description
1 polymer ?
#
loop_
_entity_poly.entity_id
_entity_poly.type
_entity_poly.pdbx_seq_one_letter_code
_entity_poly.pdbx_strand_id
1 'polypeptide(L)' 'MTQFLFITDLDHTLVGDDEAMAQLNEALHQHRESHGTKIVYSTGRSPTLYQQLLSEKPLLPPDAVVTGVGTAITYQDGSP' A
#
# COMPACT_ATOMS: atom_id res chain seq x y z
N MET A 1 11.38 -16.14 13.52
CA MET A 1 11.35 -15.06 12.53
C MET A 1 10.34 -14.02 13.02
N THR A 2 10.64 -12.74 12.89
CA THR A 2 9.75 -11.67 13.32
C THR A 2 8.87 -11.26 12.15
N GLN A 3 7.55 -11.21 12.34
CA GLN A 3 6.64 -10.73 11.31
C GLN A 3 6.93 -9.25 11.02
N PHE A 4 7.04 -8.90 9.74
CA PHE A 4 7.27 -7.53 9.29
C PHE A 4 6.00 -6.95 8.65
N LEU A 5 5.59 -5.79 9.13
CA LEU A 5 4.44 -5.03 8.64
C LEU A 5 4.95 -3.67 8.13
N PHE A 6 4.84 -3.46 6.82
CA PHE A 6 5.18 -2.21 6.17
C PHE A 6 3.93 -1.36 6.02
N ILE A 7 3.93 -0.16 6.62
CA ILE A 7 2.83 0.80 6.53
C ILE A 7 3.39 2.10 5.97
N THR A 8 2.74 2.66 4.95
CA THR A 8 3.16 3.93 4.34
C THR A 8 1.97 4.78 3.93
N ASP A 9 2.17 6.09 3.95
CA ASP A 9 1.33 7.03 3.20
C ASP A 9 1.61 6.94 1.70
N LEU A 10 0.69 7.48 0.90
CA LEU A 10 0.72 7.44 -0.56
C LEU A 10 1.25 8.75 -1.14
N ASP A 11 0.46 9.81 -1.11
CA ASP A 11 0.78 11.07 -1.80
C ASP A 11 2.02 11.74 -1.22
N HIS A 12 2.98 12.07 -2.08
CA HIS A 12 4.26 12.67 -1.70
C HIS A 12 5.11 11.82 -0.72
N THR A 13 4.77 10.53 -0.57
CA THR A 13 5.51 9.57 0.24
C THR A 13 5.90 8.36 -0.62
N LEU A 14 4.96 7.45 -0.92
CA LEU A 14 5.19 6.33 -1.83
C LEU A 14 5.01 6.74 -3.30
N VAL A 15 4.09 7.66 -3.56
CA VAL A 15 3.76 8.18 -4.89
C VAL A 15 4.30 9.61 -5.02
N GLY A 16 5.01 9.88 -6.12
CA GLY A 16 5.57 11.20 -6.42
C GLY A 16 6.88 11.12 -7.18
N ASP A 17 7.62 10.03 -6.98
CA ASP A 17 8.81 9.64 -7.74
C ASP A 17 8.62 8.22 -8.27
N ASP A 18 8.40 8.11 -9.58
CA ASP A 18 8.05 6.84 -10.21
C ASP A 18 9.23 5.85 -10.25
N GLU A 19 10.47 6.35 -10.31
CA GLU A 19 11.66 5.50 -10.30
C GLU A 19 11.91 4.92 -8.90
N ALA A 20 11.86 5.78 -7.88
CA ALA A 20 12.01 5.35 -6.49
C ALA A 20 10.89 4.38 -6.06
N MET A 21 9.64 4.65 -6.47
CA MET A 21 8.50 3.76 -6.22
C MET A 21 8.71 2.38 -6.87
N ALA A 22 9.18 2.33 -8.11
CA ALA A 22 9.44 1.06 -8.80
C ALA A 22 10.53 0.23 -8.09
N GLN A 23 11.62 0.88 -7.67
CA GLN A 23 12.70 0.22 -6.92
C GLN A 23 12.21 -0.33 -5.57
N LEU A 24 11.42 0.45 -4.83
CA LEU A 24 10.85 0.01 -3.56
C LEU A 24 9.83 -1.13 -3.74
N ASN A 25 8.99 -1.06 -4.77
CA ASN A 25 8.04 -2.13 -5.10
C ASN A 25 8.77 -3.45 -5.38
N GLU A 26 9.86 -3.44 -6.12
CA GLU A 26 10.65 -4.65 -6.37
C GLU A 26 11.23 -5.24 -5.07
N ALA A 27 11.83 -4.39 -4.23
CA ALA A 27 12.38 -4.83 -2.94
C ALA A 27 11.30 -5.40 -2.00
N LEU A 28 10.14 -4.73 -1.91
CA LEU A 28 9.01 -5.18 -1.09
C LEU A 28 8.40 -6.47 -1.61
N HIS A 29 8.30 -6.64 -2.93
CA HIS A 29 7.81 -7.88 -3.54
C HIS A 29 8.72 -9.06 -3.18
N GLN A 30 10.03 -8.93 -3.36
CA GLN A 30 10.99 -9.97 -3.00
C GLN A 30 10.97 -10.27 -1.49
N HIS A 31 10.87 -9.25 -0.64
CA HIS A 31 10.81 -9.43 0.81
C HIS A 31 9.48 -10.07 1.25
N ARG A 32 8.37 -9.76 0.58
CA ARG A 32 7.07 -10.41 0.78
C ARG A 32 7.13 -11.90 0.45
N GLU A 33 7.70 -12.28 -0.69
CA GLU A 33 7.84 -13.69 -1.09
C GLU A 33 8.70 -14.50 -0.12
N SER A 34 9.77 -13.89 0.41
CA SER A 34 10.73 -14.58 1.27
C SER A 34 10.36 -14.58 2.76
N HIS A 35 9.65 -13.56 3.24
CA HIS A 35 9.39 -13.35 4.67
C HIS A 35 7.89 -13.20 5.02
N GLY A 36 6.98 -13.25 4.05
CA GLY A 36 5.55 -13.08 4.30
C GLY A 36 5.16 -11.66 4.75
N THR A 37 5.90 -10.65 4.28
CA THR A 37 5.64 -9.24 4.64
C THR A 37 4.24 -8.79 4.27
N LYS A 38 3.61 -8.10 5.22
CA LYS A 38 2.32 -7.45 5.04
C LYS A 38 2.51 -5.99 4.66
N ILE A 39 1.78 -5.53 3.65
CA ILE A 39 1.83 -4.16 3.12
C ILE A 39 0.49 -3.49 3.39
N VAL A 40 0.52 -2.32 4.02
CA VAL A 40 -0.67 -1.51 4.31
C VAL A 40 -0.44 -0.10 3.80
N TYR A 41 -1.40 0.41 3.03
CA TYR A 41 -1.42 1.82 2.65
C TYR A 41 -2.30 2.59 3.63
N SER A 42 -1.78 3.68 4.19
CA SER A 42 -2.49 4.55 5.13
C SER A 42 -2.53 5.96 4.59
N THR A 43 -3.68 6.36 4.04
CA THR A 43 -3.81 7.59 3.27
C THR A 43 -4.96 8.47 3.75
N GLY A 44 -4.80 9.78 3.56
CA GLY A 44 -5.87 10.74 3.71
C GLY A 44 -6.92 10.70 2.59
N ARG A 45 -6.65 10.02 1.47
CA ARG A 45 -7.63 9.85 0.38
C ARG A 45 -8.89 9.14 0.88
N SER A 46 -10.04 9.48 0.30
CA SER A 46 -11.27 8.69 0.46
C SER A 46 -11.14 7.34 -0.26
N PRO A 47 -11.96 6.33 0.07
CA PRO A 47 -11.96 5.04 -0.63
C PRO A 47 -12.04 5.16 -2.15
N THR A 48 -12.89 6.07 -2.65
CA THR A 48 -13.06 6.30 -4.09
C THR A 48 -11.81 6.90 -4.74
N LEU A 49 -11.17 7.89 -4.09
CA LEU A 49 -9.95 8.50 -4.60
C LEU A 49 -8.74 7.57 -4.52
N TYR A 50 -8.73 6.64 -3.56
CA TYR A 50 -7.77 5.55 -3.52
C TYR A 50 -7.96 4.57 -4.68
N GLN A 51 -9.19 4.16 -4.98
CA GLN A 51 -9.47 3.30 -6.14
C GLN A 51 -9.04 3.94 -7.46
N GLN A 52 -9.24 5.25 -7.62
CA GLN A 52 -8.75 5.98 -8.78
C GLN A 52 -7.22 5.94 -8.87
N LEU A 53 -6.50 6.09 -7.76
CA LEU A 53 -5.03 6.01 -7.77
C LEU A 53 -4.52 4.66 -8.28
N LEU A 54 -5.22 3.57 -7.97
CA LEU A 54 -4.84 2.22 -8.40
C LEU A 54 -4.89 2.04 -9.92
N SER A 55 -5.68 2.84 -10.66
CA SER A 55 -5.66 2.82 -12.12
C SER A 55 -4.55 3.72 -12.71
N GLU A 56 -3.97 4.61 -11.91
CA GLU A 56 -2.97 5.59 -12.34
C GLU A 56 -1.54 5.15 -12.03
N LYS A 57 -1.33 4.38 -10.95
CA LYS A 57 -0.01 3.99 -10.47
C LYS A 57 0.10 2.47 -10.25
N PRO A 58 1.23 1.84 -10.66
CA PRO A 58 1.46 0.41 -10.50
C PRO A 58 1.86 0.07 -9.05
N LEU A 59 0.95 0.30 -8.10
CA LEU A 59 1.15 -0.05 -6.69
C LEU A 59 1.04 -1.56 -6.48
N LEU A 60 1.84 -2.12 -5.56
CA LEU A 60 1.65 -3.51 -5.14
C LEU A 60 0.26 -3.69 -4.50
N PRO A 61 -0.38 -4.86 -4.65
CA PRO A 61 -1.59 -5.18 -3.92
C PRO A 61 -1.33 -5.12 -2.42
N PRO A 62 -2.04 -4.28 -1.65
CA PRO A 62 -1.88 -4.24 -0.20
C PRO A 62 -2.68 -5.37 0.45
N ASP A 63 -2.27 -5.74 1.66
CA ASP A 63 -3.00 -6.67 2.53
C ASP A 63 -4.17 -5.96 3.25
N ALA A 64 -4.02 -4.65 3.50
CA ALA A 64 -5.10 -3.77 3.94
C ALA A 64 -4.86 -2.34 3.48
N VAL A 65 -5.94 -1.56 3.38
CA VAL A 65 -5.86 -0.12 3.15
C VAL A 65 -6.63 0.61 4.25
N VAL A 66 -6.02 1.69 4.73
CA VAL A 66 -6.61 2.62 5.69
C VAL A 66 -6.82 3.93 4.95
N THR A 67 -8.08 4.34 4.80
CA THR A 67 -8.49 5.54 4.07
C THR A 67 -9.19 6.54 4.99
N GLY A 68 -9.42 7.75 4.49
CA GLY A 68 -10.09 8.81 5.24
C GLY A 68 -9.38 9.13 6.56
N VAL A 69 -8.04 9.12 6.55
CA VAL A 69 -7.22 9.40 7.74
C VAL A 69 -7.52 8.43 8.90
N GLY A 70 -7.78 7.15 8.61
CA GLY A 70 -8.04 6.15 9.65
C GLY A 70 -9.51 5.87 9.95
N THR A 71 -10.43 6.51 9.25
CA THR A 71 -11.88 6.33 9.47
C THR A 71 -12.48 5.12 8.77
N ALA A 72 -11.79 4.57 7.77
CA ALA A 72 -12.20 3.36 7.08
C ALA A 72 -11.01 2.43 6.84
N ILE A 73 -11.20 1.15 7.13
CA ILE A 73 -10.22 0.09 6.91
C ILE A 73 -10.87 -0.91 5.94
N THR A 74 -10.09 -1.44 5.02
CA THR A 74 -10.55 -2.49 4.10
C THR A 74 -9.44 -3.50 3.90
N TYR A 75 -9.76 -4.78 4.01
CA TYR A 75 -8.81 -5.88 3.81
C TYR A 75 -8.81 -6.36 2.36
N GLN A 76 -7.75 -7.08 1.97
CA GLN A 76 -7.61 -7.60 0.60
C GLN A 76 -8.76 -8.50 0.15
N ASP A 77 -9.42 -9.21 1.08
CA ASP A 77 -10.59 -10.06 0.80
C ASP A 77 -11.90 -9.25 0.61
N GLY A 78 -11.81 -7.92 0.69
CA GLY A 78 -12.95 -7.01 0.58
C GLY A 78 -13.79 -6.92 1.86
N SER A 79 -13.36 -7.54 2.96
CA SER A 79 -14.03 -7.37 4.24
C SER A 79 -13.80 -5.96 4.82
N PRO A 80 -14.84 -5.36 5.44
CA PRO A 80 -14.72 -4.12 6.19
C PRO A 80 -14.09 -4.32 7.58
#